data_AF-A0A0G4NG59-F1
#
_entry.id   AF-A0A0G4NG59-F1
#
_cell.length_a   1.000
_cell.length_b   1.000
_cell.length_c   1.000
_cell.angle_alpha   90.00
_cell.angle_beta   90.00
_cell.angle_gamma   90.00
#
_symmetry.space_group_name_H-M   'P 1'
#
loop_
_entity.id
_entity.type
_entity.pdbx_description
1 polymer ?
#
loop_
_entity_poly.entity_id
_entity_poly.type
_entity_poly.pdbx_seq_one_letter_code
_entity_poly.pdbx_strand_id
1 'polypeptide(L)'
;MVGLPARGKTHICVSLARYLGWLGVKTRIFHLGDYRRATVGDGGAVPEDYFFPNASPASVILRQKILKKCREDIYAWLNHENGQVAIYDAVNPTAGGRRSLAKEFAKHDVQ
;
A
#
# COMPACT_ATOMS: atom_id res chain seq x y z
N MET A 1 6.28 2.40 -3.13
CA MET A 1 6.45 2.48 -4.59
C MET A 1 5.59 3.56 -5.23
N VAL A 2 5.95 4.04 -6.42
CA VAL A 2 5.18 5.02 -7.20
C VAL A 2 5.25 4.65 -8.68
N GLY A 3 4.14 4.77 -9.41
CA GLY A 3 4.13 4.63 -10.87
C GLY A 3 2.89 3.93 -11.41
N LEU A 4 2.64 4.13 -12.70
CA LEU A 4 1.49 3.56 -13.40
C LEU A 4 1.44 2.01 -13.31
N PRO A 5 0.26 1.40 -13.46
CA PRO A 5 0.13 -0.05 -13.59
C PRO A 5 1.08 -0.63 -14.66
N ALA A 6 1.50 -1.89 -14.48
CA ALA A 6 2.40 -2.62 -15.38
C ALA A 6 3.80 -1.98 -15.61
N ARG A 7 4.30 -1.14 -14.69
CA ARG A 7 5.64 -0.54 -14.74
C ARG A 7 6.70 -1.23 -13.87
N GLY A 8 6.59 -2.55 -13.67
CA GLY A 8 7.61 -3.32 -12.95
C GLY A 8 7.73 -3.07 -11.43
N LYS A 9 6.85 -2.24 -10.83
CA LYS A 9 6.89 -1.90 -9.39
C LYS A 9 6.95 -3.13 -8.49
N THR A 10 6.05 -4.09 -8.70
CA THR A 10 5.97 -5.31 -7.92
C THR A 10 7.23 -6.17 -8.08
N HIS A 11 7.78 -6.26 -9.29
CA HIS A 11 9.04 -6.96 -9.54
C HIS A 11 10.20 -6.34 -8.75
N ILE A 12 10.31 -5.00 -8.78
CA ILE A 12 11.32 -4.26 -8.01
C ILE A 12 11.11 -4.46 -6.49
N CYS A 13 9.87 -4.45 -6.00
CA CYS A 13 9.58 -4.70 -4.58
C CYS A 13 10.10 -6.05 -4.11
N VAL A 14 9.80 -7.10 -4.89
CA VAL A 14 10.20 -8.48 -4.55
C VAL A 14 11.72 -8.60 -4.52
N SER A 15 12.40 -8.05 -5.53
CA SER A 15 13.87 -8.04 -5.58
C SER A 15 14.49 -7.25 -4.43
N LEU A 16 13.94 -6.08 -4.10
CA LEU A 16 14.41 -5.25 -3.00
C LEU A 16 14.21 -5.92 -1.63
N ALA A 17 13.02 -6.51 -1.39
CA ALA A 17 12.75 -7.23 -0.15
C ALA A 17 13.68 -8.42 0.03
N ARG A 18 13.97 -9.17 -1.03
CA ARG A 18 14.94 -10.27 -1.01
C ARG A 18 16.34 -9.78 -0.65
N TYR A 19 16.78 -8.69 -1.29
CA TYR A 19 18.09 -8.11 -1.02
C TYR A 19 18.24 -7.61 0.42
N LEU A 20 17.24 -6.87 0.92
CA LEU A 20 17.24 -6.39 2.31
C LEU A 20 17.18 -7.56 3.31
N GLY A 21 16.38 -8.58 3.02
CA GLY A 21 16.34 -9.81 3.81
C GLY A 21 17.69 -10.54 3.85
N TRP A 22 18.42 -10.57 2.71
CA TRP A 22 19.77 -11.13 2.65
C TRP A 22 20.77 -10.37 3.53
N LEU A 23 20.63 -9.04 3.63
CA LEU A 23 21.40 -8.20 4.55
C LEU A 23 20.97 -8.33 6.04
N GLY A 24 19.99 -9.17 6.35
CA GLY A 24 19.46 -9.35 7.70
C GLY A 24 18.44 -8.28 8.12
N VAL A 25 17.98 -7.43 7.21
CA VAL A 25 16.97 -6.40 7.49
C VAL A 25 15.56 -6.98 7.38
N LYS A 26 14.81 -6.99 8.49
CA LYS A 26 13.43 -7.48 8.53
C LYS A 26 12.50 -6.62 7.68
N THR A 27 12.21 -7.12 6.48
CA THR A 27 11.46 -6.39 5.44
C THR A 27 10.19 -7.12 5.07
N ARG A 28 9.08 -6.40 4.93
CA ARG A 28 7.80 -6.94 4.44
C ARG A 28 7.22 -6.05 3.35
N ILE A 29 6.64 -6.67 2.32
CA ILE A 29 5.93 -5.97 1.24
C ILE A 29 4.45 -5.95 1.54
N PHE A 30 3.83 -4.78 1.37
CA PHE A 30 2.40 -4.56 1.55
C PHE A 30 1.81 -4.13 0.20
N HIS A 31 1.24 -5.09 -0.53
CA HIS A 31 0.61 -4.81 -1.82
C HIS A 31 -0.84 -4.36 -1.62
N LEU A 32 -1.14 -3.09 -1.93
CA LEU A 32 -2.49 -2.56 -1.77
C LEU A 32 -3.54 -3.34 -2.61
N GLY A 33 -3.11 -3.98 -3.70
CA GLY A 33 -3.94 -4.85 -4.51
C GLY A 33 -4.45 -6.10 -3.78
N ASP A 34 -3.66 -6.66 -2.85
CA ASP A 34 -4.08 -7.80 -2.01
C ASP A 34 -5.20 -7.37 -1.07
N TYR A 35 -5.03 -6.21 -0.41
CA TYR A 35 -6.06 -5.63 0.45
C TYR A 35 -7.36 -5.35 -0.30
N ARG A 36 -7.28 -4.87 -1.54
CA ARG A 36 -8.45 -4.69 -2.40
C ARG A 36 -9.14 -6.02 -2.67
N ARG A 37 -8.40 -7.05 -3.11
CA ARG A 37 -8.95 -8.39 -3.38
C ARG A 37 -9.62 -8.98 -2.14
N ALA A 38 -8.96 -8.92 -0.99
CA ALA A 38 -9.51 -9.38 0.28
C ALA A 38 -10.76 -8.60 0.73
N THR A 39 -10.85 -7.30 0.43
CA THR A 39 -12.01 -6.48 0.81
C THR A 39 -13.23 -6.73 -0.08
N VAL A 40 -13.00 -6.98 -1.38
CA VAL A 40 -14.05 -7.16 -2.38
C VAL A 40 -14.48 -8.63 -2.49
N GLY A 41 -13.63 -9.57 -2.09
CA GLY A 41 -13.86 -11.01 -2.17
C GLY A 41 -13.46 -11.60 -3.53
N ASP A 42 -13.23 -12.90 -3.56
CA ASP A 42 -12.95 -13.64 -4.79
C ASP A 42 -14.16 -13.56 -5.73
N GLY A 43 -13.97 -13.01 -6.93
CA GLY A 43 -15.04 -12.77 -7.90
C GLY A 43 -15.89 -11.53 -7.65
N GLY A 44 -15.62 -10.75 -6.60
CA GLY A 44 -16.34 -9.51 -6.35
C GLY A 44 -16.00 -8.42 -7.37
N ALA A 45 -17.02 -7.75 -7.88
CA ALA A 45 -16.86 -6.66 -8.82
C ALA A 45 -16.30 -5.42 -8.11
N VAL A 46 -15.13 -4.95 -8.55
CA VAL A 46 -14.64 -3.62 -8.20
C VAL A 46 -15.50 -2.60 -8.95
N PRO A 47 -16.01 -1.53 -8.31
CA PRO A 47 -16.77 -0.51 -9.02
C PRO A 47 -16.01 0.02 -10.24
N GLU A 48 -16.70 0.27 -11.35
CA GLU A 48 -16.05 0.69 -12.61
C GLU A 48 -15.20 1.95 -12.44
N ASP A 49 -15.65 2.86 -11.58
CA ASP A 49 -14.98 4.11 -11.29
C ASP A 49 -13.87 4.02 -10.23
N TYR A 50 -13.58 2.82 -9.71
CA TYR A 50 -12.62 2.60 -8.63
C TYR A 50 -11.18 3.02 -8.97
N PHE A 51 -10.81 3.22 -10.23
CA PHE A 51 -9.47 3.72 -10.57
C PHE A 51 -9.46 5.18 -11.03
N PHE A 52 -10.61 5.85 -11.12
CA PHE A 52 -10.68 7.22 -11.61
C PHE A 52 -10.51 8.27 -10.51
N PRO A 53 -9.89 9.43 -10.81
CA PRO A 53 -9.78 10.53 -9.84
C PRO A 53 -11.13 11.06 -9.38
N ASN A 54 -12.11 11.14 -10.27
CA ASN A 54 -13.48 11.62 -10.06
C ASN A 54 -14.47 10.49 -9.73
N ALA A 55 -14.07 9.57 -8.85
CA ALA A 55 -14.92 8.45 -8.47
C ALA A 55 -16.08 8.87 -7.56
N SER A 56 -17.14 8.09 -7.59
CA SER A 56 -18.30 8.18 -6.72
C SER A 56 -17.91 8.12 -5.24
N PRO A 57 -18.75 8.69 -4.34
CA PRO A 57 -18.54 8.58 -2.91
C PRO A 57 -18.35 7.13 -2.43
N ALA A 58 -19.09 6.18 -2.99
CA ALA A 58 -18.97 4.76 -2.66
C ALA A 58 -17.56 4.21 -2.96
N SER A 59 -17.02 4.50 -4.16
CA SER A 59 -15.64 4.12 -4.52
C SER A 59 -14.59 4.79 -3.66
N VAL A 60 -14.79 6.06 -3.29
CA VAL A 60 -13.89 6.76 -2.38
C VAL A 60 -13.89 6.10 -0.99
N ILE A 61 -15.07 5.80 -0.44
CA ILE A 61 -15.22 5.10 0.85
C ILE A 61 -14.54 3.73 0.81
N LEU A 62 -14.73 2.97 -0.26
CA LEU A 62 -14.08 1.66 -0.45
C LEU A 62 -12.55 1.78 -0.47
N ARG A 63 -12.00 2.74 -1.24
CA ARG A 63 -10.56 3.01 -1.26
C ARG A 63 -10.05 3.38 0.13
N GLN A 64 -10.76 4.21 0.88
CA GLN A 64 -10.35 4.59 2.24
C GLN A 64 -10.37 3.41 3.20
N LYS A 65 -11.36 2.52 3.10
CA LYS A 65 -11.42 1.28 3.90
C LYS A 65 -10.20 0.39 3.62
N ILE A 66 -9.88 0.15 2.35
CA ILE A 66 -8.72 -0.65 1.91
C ILE A 66 -7.41 -0.02 2.39
N LEU A 67 -7.25 1.30 2.21
CA LEU A 67 -6.08 2.04 2.65
C LEU A 67 -5.90 1.98 4.16
N LYS A 68 -6.98 2.18 4.93
CA LYS A 68 -6.97 2.13 6.38
C LYS A 68 -6.46 0.76 6.87
N LYS A 69 -7.02 -0.32 6.34
CA LYS A 69 -6.60 -1.68 6.72
C LYS A 69 -5.13 -1.95 6.39
N CYS A 70 -4.69 -1.55 5.21
CA CYS A 70 -3.28 -1.69 4.82
C CYS A 70 -2.33 -0.91 5.75
N ARG A 71 -2.71 0.29 6.18
CA ARG A 71 -1.89 1.10 7.10
C ARG A 71 -1.84 0.49 8.50
N GLU A 72 -2.97 0.02 9.02
CA GLU A 72 -3.02 -0.66 10.32
C GLU A 72 -2.05 -1.85 10.37
N ASP A 73 -2.01 -2.66 9.31
CA ASP A 73 -1.09 -3.79 9.23
C ASP A 73 0.38 -3.34 9.09
N ILE A 74 0.66 -2.23 8.39
CA ILE A 74 2.00 -1.63 8.33
C ILE A 74 2.44 -1.18 9.73
N TYR A 75 1.55 -0.52 10.48
CA TYR A 75 1.86 -0.06 11.83
C TYR A 75 2.08 -1.22 12.79
N ALA A 76 1.24 -2.26 12.71
CA ALA A 76 1.43 -3.46 13.51
C ALA A 76 2.79 -4.12 13.24
N TRP A 77 3.16 -4.23 11.96
CA TRP A 77 4.44 -4.80 11.56
C TRP A 77 5.64 -4.02 12.13
N LEU A 78 5.63 -2.70 11.96
CA LEU A 78 6.75 -1.84 12.38
C LEU A 78 6.83 -1.71 13.90
N ASN A 79 5.69 -1.53 14.58
CA ASN A 79 5.67 -1.17 16.00
C ASN A 79 5.56 -2.37 16.95
N HIS A 80 5.02 -3.50 16.49
CA HIS A 80 4.69 -4.64 17.35
C HIS A 80 5.35 -5.96 16.92
N GLU A 81 5.72 -6.10 15.64
CA GLU A 81 6.35 -7.32 15.12
C GLU A 81 7.88 -7.20 14.92
N ASN A 82 8.49 -6.12 15.43
CA ASN A 82 9.93 -5.83 15.28
C ASN A 82 10.36 -5.77 13.80
N GLY A 83 9.48 -5.28 12.93
CA GLY A 83 9.76 -5.03 11.52
C GLY A 83 10.60 -3.77 11.32
N GLN A 84 11.53 -3.78 10.37
CA GLN A 84 12.45 -2.66 10.13
C GLN A 84 12.10 -1.88 8.86
N VAL A 85 11.63 -2.56 7.81
CA VAL A 85 11.26 -1.93 6.54
C VAL A 85 9.91 -2.44 6.07
N ALA A 86 9.01 -1.51 5.73
CA ALA A 86 7.73 -1.79 5.08
C ALA A 86 7.73 -1.23 3.65
N ILE A 87 7.68 -2.12 2.65
CA ILE A 87 7.56 -1.72 1.24
C ILE A 87 6.08 -1.58 0.89
N TYR A 88 5.58 -0.34 0.88
CA TYR A 88 4.21 -0.04 0.47
C TYR A 88 4.07 -0.03 -1.07
N ASP A 89 3.56 -1.10 -1.66
CA ASP A 89 3.39 -1.27 -3.11
C ASP A 89 1.97 -0.84 -3.55
N ALA A 90 1.89 0.36 -4.12
CA ALA A 90 0.69 0.96 -4.66
C ALA A 90 1.04 1.87 -5.85
N VAL A 91 0.02 2.34 -6.59
CA VAL A 91 0.20 3.26 -7.73
C VAL A 91 0.72 4.64 -7.25
N ASN A 92 0.18 5.15 -6.14
CA ASN A 92 0.53 6.45 -5.56
C ASN A 92 0.61 7.60 -6.59
N PRO A 93 -0.46 7.81 -7.38
CA PRO A 93 -0.40 8.53 -8.66
C PRO A 93 -0.10 10.03 -8.51
N THR A 94 -0.62 10.68 -7.48
CA THR A 94 -0.54 12.14 -7.33
C THR A 94 0.51 12.57 -6.32
N ALA A 95 1.22 13.67 -6.61
CA ALA A 95 2.18 14.24 -5.66
C ALA A 95 1.50 14.70 -4.35
N GLY A 96 0.29 15.26 -4.45
CA GLY A 96 -0.51 15.63 -3.28
C GLY A 96 -0.83 14.45 -2.39
N GLY A 97 -1.31 13.33 -2.96
CA GLY A 97 -1.58 12.10 -2.21
C GLY A 97 -0.35 11.53 -1.53
N ARG A 98 0.81 11.57 -2.19
CA ARG A 98 2.09 11.12 -1.60
C ARG A 98 2.52 11.98 -0.42
N ARG A 99 2.39 13.31 -0.51
CA ARG A 99 2.69 14.22 0.61
C ARG A 99 1.76 13.99 1.79
N SER A 100 0.46 13.80 1.55
CA SER A 100 -0.50 13.49 2.61
C SER A 100 -0.19 12.15 3.28
N LEU A 101 0.21 11.14 2.49
CA LEU A 101 0.63 9.83 3.02
C LEU A 101 1.88 9.94 3.89
N ALA A 102 2.91 10.67 3.44
CA ALA A 102 4.13 10.89 4.22
C ALA A 102 3.83 11.61 5.55
N LYS A 103 2.98 12.65 5.52
CA LYS A 103 2.51 13.32 6.74
C LYS A 103 1.75 12.40 7.68
N GLU A 104 0.96 11.48 7.14
CA GLU A 104 0.21 10.51 7.94
C GLU A 104 1.15 9.50 8.62
N PHE A 105 2.10 8.93 7.88
CA PHE A 105 3.10 8.01 8.45
C PHE A 105 3.99 8.68 9.50
N ALA A 106 4.37 9.94 9.29
CA ALA A 106 5.15 10.69 10.28
C ALA A 106 4.44 10.86 11.63
N LYS A 107 3.09 10.83 11.69
CA LYS A 107 2.35 10.86 12.96
C LYS A 107 2.49 9.57 13.79
N HIS A 108 2.96 8.50 13.16
CA HIS A 108 3.15 7.18 13.77
C HIS A 108 4.65 6.83 13.86
N ASP A 109 5.53 7.83 13.81
CA ASP A 109 6.99 7.69 13.84
C ASP A 109 7.55 6.79 12.71
N VAL A 110 6.81 6.66 11.61
CA VAL A 110 7.25 5.97 10.39
C VAL A 110 7.84 7.00 9.43
N GLN A 111 9.13 6.84 9.10
CA GLN A 111 9.90 7.74 8.23
C GLN A 111 9.90 7.29 6.77
#